data_AF-A0A4D4L0A2-F1
#
_entry.id   AF-A0A4D4L0A2-F1
#
_cell.length_a   1.000
_cell.length_b   1.000
_cell.length_c   1.000
_cell.angle_alpha   90.00
_cell.angle_beta   90.00
_cell.angle_gamma   90.00
#
_symmetry.space_group_name_H-M   'P 1'
#
loop_
_entity.id
_entity.type
_entity.pdbx_description
1 polymer ?
#
loop_
_entity_poly.entity_id
_entity_poly.type
_entity_poly.pdbx_seq_one_letter_code
_entity_poly.pdbx_strand_id
1 'polypeptide(L)'
;MTEREKWAALRKARLYFQRPEEPGFLVSETAEGGPLVPVFTSLEGFARFAGACGWASTTVEDLVGLLPEGVRALVDPLGERPFLLDAATLRDTEGADGG
;
A
#
# COMPACT_ATOMS: atom_id res chain seq x y z
N MET A 1 -4.87 -22.84 6.83
CA MET A 1 -4.25 -21.52 7.07
C MET A 1 -4.99 -20.82 8.18
N THR A 2 -4.28 -20.65 9.29
CA THR A 2 -4.69 -19.82 10.43
C THR A 2 -4.71 -18.33 10.02
N GLU A 3 -5.37 -17.49 10.80
CA GLU A 3 -5.37 -16.03 10.57
C GLU A 3 -3.95 -15.46 10.58
N ARG A 4 -3.09 -15.90 11.52
CA ARG A 4 -1.66 -15.51 11.56
C ARG A 4 -0.91 -15.80 10.26
N GLU A 5 -1.11 -16.98 9.66
CA GLU A 5 -0.45 -17.32 8.39
C GLU A 5 -0.96 -16.46 7.22
N LYS A 6 -2.25 -16.13 7.20
CA LYS A 6 -2.82 -15.24 6.19
C LYS A 6 -2.24 -13.83 6.31
N TRP A 7 -2.12 -13.32 7.54
CA TRP A 7 -1.52 -12.02 7.82
C TRP A 7 -0.03 -11.97 7.44
N ALA A 8 0.74 -13.01 7.78
CA ALA A 8 2.13 -13.12 7.38
C ALA A 8 2.32 -13.18 5.85
N ALA A 9 1.42 -13.87 5.14
CA ALA A 9 1.41 -13.89 3.69
C ALA A 9 1.06 -12.52 3.08
N LEU A 10 0.10 -11.80 3.68
CA LEU A 10 -0.30 -10.46 3.27
C LEU A 10 0.85 -9.45 3.40
N ARG A 11 1.61 -9.50 4.50
CA ARG A 11 2.78 -8.63 4.72
C ARG A 11 3.86 -8.80 3.66
N LYS A 12 4.04 -10.02 3.17
CA LYS A 12 4.99 -10.36 2.10
C LYS A 12 4.42 -10.15 0.70
N ALA A 13 3.14 -9.77 0.58
CA ALA A 13 2.53 -9.52 -0.71
C ALA A 13 3.25 -8.34 -1.40
N ARG A 14 3.50 -8.52 -2.70
CA ARG A 14 4.16 -7.49 -3.51
C ARG A 14 3.14 -6.49 -4.02
N LEU A 15 3.45 -5.22 -3.81
CA LEU A 15 2.70 -4.09 -4.31
C LEU A 15 3.52 -3.33 -5.35
N TYR A 16 2.83 -2.79 -6.34
CA TYR A 16 3.39 -1.99 -7.42
C TYR A 16 2.87 -0.55 -7.28
N PHE A 17 3.73 0.42 -7.60
CA PHE A 17 3.39 1.83 -7.54
C PHE A 17 4.18 2.62 -8.57
N GLN A 18 3.73 3.84 -8.85
CA GLN A 18 4.42 4.71 -9.79
C GLN A 18 5.74 5.16 -9.18
N ARG A 19 6.83 5.05 -9.94
CA ARG A 19 8.15 5.48 -9.48
C ARG A 19 8.37 6.96 -9.82
N PRO A 20 8.44 7.86 -8.83
CA PRO A 20 8.83 9.25 -9.06
C PRO A 20 10.28 9.37 -9.55
N GLU A 21 10.65 10.56 -10.04
CA GLU A 21 12.03 10.85 -10.44
C GLU A 21 12.98 10.85 -9.23
N GLU A 22 12.52 11.41 -8.11
CA GLU A 22 13.21 11.35 -6.82
C GLU A 22 12.73 10.16 -5.99
N PRO A 23 13.58 9.55 -5.14
CA PRO A 23 13.18 8.40 -4.33
C PRO A 23 12.07 8.77 -3.35
N GLY A 24 10.94 8.05 -3.42
CA GLY A 24 9.80 8.26 -2.54
C GLY A 24 8.50 7.72 -3.12
N PHE A 25 7.39 8.17 -2.54
CA PHE A 25 6.04 7.85 -3.00
C PHE A 25 5.33 9.10 -3.51
N LEU A 26 4.59 8.94 -4.60
CA LEU A 26 3.68 9.98 -5.07
C LEU A 26 2.41 9.96 -4.21
N VAL A 27 2.25 11.02 -3.42
CA VAL A 27 1.10 11.24 -2.57
C VAL A 27 0.05 12.04 -3.35
N SER A 28 -1.14 11.48 -3.46
CA SER A 28 -2.32 12.16 -3.97
C SER A 28 -3.11 12.74 -2.80
N GLU A 29 -3.35 14.04 -2.83
CA GLU A 29 -4.27 14.70 -1.91
C GLU A 29 -5.70 14.52 -2.42
N THR A 30 -6.51 13.75 -1.69
CA THR A 30 -7.94 13.61 -2.00
C THR A 30 -8.77 14.48 -1.07
N ALA A 31 -9.74 15.20 -1.63
CA ALA A 31 -10.53 16.20 -0.91
C ALA A 31 -11.31 15.65 0.30
N GLU A 32 -11.61 14.34 0.33
CA GLU A 32 -12.44 13.71 1.35
C GLU A 32 -11.68 12.70 2.24
N GLY A 33 -10.41 12.42 1.95
CA GLY A 33 -9.69 11.28 2.52
C GLY A 33 -8.24 11.54 2.90
N GLY A 34 -7.77 12.79 2.88
CA GLY A 34 -6.38 13.12 3.22
C GLY A 34 -5.35 12.55 2.21
N PRO A 35 -4.06 12.64 2.55
CA PRO A 35 -2.99 12.20 1.66
C PRO A 35 -2.97 10.67 1.54
N LEU A 36 -2.95 10.18 0.30
CA LEU A 36 -2.87 8.75 0.03
C LEU A 36 -1.90 8.40 -1.10
N VAL A 37 -1.36 7.19 -1.08
CA VAL A 37 -0.48 6.65 -2.12
C VAL A 37 -1.20 5.52 -2.83
N PRO A 38 -1.46 5.61 -4.15
CA PRO A 38 -2.05 4.52 -4.90
C PRO A 38 -1.04 3.39 -5.11
N VAL A 39 -1.40 2.19 -4.66
CA VAL A 39 -0.60 0.97 -4.80
C VAL A 39 -1.46 -0.15 -5.39
N PHE A 40 -0.84 -1.12 -6.03
CA PHE A 40 -1.53 -2.13 -6.83
C PHE A 40 -0.98 -3.51 -6.53
N THR A 41 -1.85 -4.52 -6.45
CA THR A 41 -1.39 -5.92 -6.30
C THR A 41 -0.93 -6.52 -7.64
N SER A 42 -1.27 -5.87 -8.76
CA SER A 42 -0.97 -6.34 -10.12
C SER A 42 -0.52 -5.22 -11.05
N LEU A 43 0.45 -5.51 -11.93
CA LEU A 43 0.94 -4.55 -12.94
C LEU A 43 -0.13 -4.15 -13.94
N GLU A 44 -1.07 -5.03 -14.29
CA GLU A 44 -2.20 -4.69 -15.16
C GLU A 44 -3.11 -3.62 -14.53
N GLY A 45 -3.40 -3.74 -13.23
CA GLY A 45 -4.17 -2.74 -12.49
C GLY A 45 -3.45 -1.40 -12.44
N PHE A 46 -2.14 -1.44 -12.18
CA PHE A 46 -1.28 -0.25 -12.22
C PHE A 46 -1.29 0.42 -13.59
N ALA A 47 -1.07 -0.32 -14.67
CA ALA A 47 -1.02 0.22 -16.03
C ALA A 47 -2.35 0.85 -16.46
N ARG A 48 -3.49 0.31 -15.99
CA ARG A 48 -4.81 0.92 -16.22
C ARG A 48 -4.98 2.25 -15.51
N PHE A 49 -4.37 2.42 -14.34
CA PHE A 49 -4.49 3.64 -13.54
C PHE A 49 -3.49 4.72 -13.96
N ALA A 50 -2.20 4.37 -14.07
CA ALA A 50 -1.12 5.33 -14.30
C ALA A 50 -0.67 5.42 -15.77
N GLY A 51 -1.14 4.52 -16.64
CA GLY A 51 -0.69 4.43 -18.01
C GLY A 51 0.77 3.95 -18.13
N ALA A 52 1.39 4.22 -19.28
CA ALA A 52 2.79 3.88 -19.53
C ALA A 52 3.72 4.85 -18.79
N CYS A 53 4.28 4.40 -17.66
CA CYS A 53 5.24 5.18 -16.86
C CYS A 53 6.24 4.27 -16.13
N GLY A 54 7.23 4.89 -15.48
CA GLY A 54 8.14 4.17 -14.59
C GLY A 54 7.42 3.62 -13.37
N TRP A 55 7.72 2.39 -13.00
CA TRP A 55 7.13 1.73 -11.83
C TRP A 55 8.21 1.16 -10.91
N ALA A 56 7.85 1.00 -9.65
CA ALA A 56 8.62 0.30 -8.64
C ALA A 56 7.72 -0.69 -7.91
N SER A 57 8.33 -1.62 -7.17
CA SER A 57 7.60 -2.58 -6.35
C SER A 57 8.18 -2.64 -4.95
N THR A 58 7.32 -2.85 -3.97
CA THR A 58 7.70 -3.04 -2.57
C THR A 58 6.83 -4.13 -1.94
N THR A 59 7.12 -4.54 -0.71
CA THR A 59 6.24 -5.41 0.08
C THR A 59 5.28 -4.58 0.91
N VAL A 60 4.18 -5.18 1.37
CA VAL A 60 3.27 -4.52 2.33
C VAL A 60 4.02 -4.14 3.61
N GLU A 61 4.91 -5.00 4.09
CA GLU A 61 5.75 -4.73 5.28
C GLU A 61 6.64 -3.50 5.10
N ASP A 62 7.41 -3.44 4.01
CA ASP A 62 8.23 -2.27 3.69
C ASP A 62 7.37 -1.01 3.52
N LEU A 63 6.24 -1.11 2.80
CA LEU A 63 5.35 0.02 2.58
C LEU A 63 4.88 0.61 3.90
N VAL A 64 4.46 -0.23 4.85
CA VAL A 64 4.06 0.21 6.20
C VAL A 64 5.22 0.87 6.93
N GLY A 65 6.46 0.39 6.76
CA GLY A 65 7.65 1.01 7.37
C GLY A 65 8.04 2.36 6.74
N LEU A 66 7.81 2.52 5.43
CA LEU A 66 8.25 3.68 4.66
C LEU A 66 7.20 4.81 4.57
N LEU A 67 5.92 4.52 4.78
CA LEU A 67 4.87 5.53 4.72
C LEU A 67 4.98 6.53 5.89
N PRO A 68 4.95 7.85 5.59
CA PRO A 68 4.93 8.87 6.63
C PRO A 68 3.62 8.85 7.41
N GLU A 69 3.65 9.38 8.64
CA GLU A 69 2.48 9.44 9.51
C GLU A 69 1.33 10.22 8.87
N GLY A 70 0.11 9.70 8.99
CA GLY A 70 -1.10 10.30 8.40
C GLY A 70 -1.29 10.02 6.90
N VAL A 71 -0.32 9.38 6.22
CA VAL A 71 -0.47 8.96 4.82
C VAL A 71 -0.92 7.51 4.74
N ARG A 72 -1.94 7.27 3.92
CA ARG A 72 -2.55 5.94 3.73
C ARG A 72 -2.21 5.38 2.35
N ALA A 73 -2.16 4.06 2.21
CA ALA A 73 -2.06 3.44 0.90
C ALA A 73 -3.45 3.04 0.37
N LEU A 74 -3.78 3.40 -0.86
CA LEU A 74 -5.00 2.96 -1.53
C LEU A 74 -4.65 1.79 -2.43
N VAL A 75 -5.11 0.59 -2.06
CA VAL A 75 -4.81 -0.64 -2.76
C VAL A 75 -5.84 -0.90 -3.85
N ASP A 76 -5.37 -1.11 -5.09
CA ASP A 76 -6.14 -1.43 -6.28
C ASP A 76 -7.39 -0.51 -6.47
N PRO A 77 -7.20 0.81 -6.64
CA PRO A 77 -8.30 1.78 -6.77
C PRO A 77 -9.31 1.48 -7.89
N LEU A 78 -8.87 0.84 -8.97
CA LEU A 78 -9.70 0.41 -10.10
C LEU A 78 -10.07 -1.08 -10.04
N GLY A 79 -9.71 -1.76 -8.95
CA GLY A 79 -9.99 -3.17 -8.73
C GLY A 79 -11.42 -3.41 -8.29
N GLU A 80 -11.79 -4.68 -8.18
CA GLU A 80 -13.14 -5.10 -7.79
C GLU A 80 -13.47 -4.74 -6.33
N ARG A 81 -12.44 -4.69 -5.47
CA ARG A 81 -12.55 -4.33 -4.04
C ARG A 81 -11.38 -3.44 -3.63
N PRO A 82 -11.41 -2.14 -3.95
CA PRO A 82 -10.42 -1.20 -3.47
C PRO A 82 -10.51 -1.09 -1.94
N PHE A 83 -9.36 -0.98 -1.28
CA PHE A 83 -9.33 -0.78 0.18
C PHE A 83 -8.20 0.16 0.59
N LEU A 84 -8.42 0.86 1.70
CA LEU A 84 -7.41 1.70 2.32
C LEU A 84 -6.60 0.88 3.31
N LEU A 85 -5.29 0.95 3.15
CA LEU A 85 -4.30 0.36 4.02
C LEU A 85 -3.68 1.48 4.86
N ASP A 86 -4.01 1.47 6.14
CA ASP A 86 -3.47 2.40 7.10
C ASP A 86 -2.24 1.81 7.78
N ALA A 87 -1.09 2.48 7.64
CA ALA A 87 0.17 1.99 8.19
C ALA A 87 0.14 1.94 9.72
N ALA A 88 -0.57 2.85 10.40
CA ALA A 88 -0.67 2.84 11.85
C ALA A 88 -1.45 1.62 12.36
N THR A 89 -2.56 1.29 11.70
CA THR A 89 -3.38 0.10 11.99
C THR A 89 -2.57 -1.20 11.85
N LEU A 90 -1.67 -1.27 10.86
CA LEU A 90 -0.83 -2.45 10.63
C LEU A 90 0.38 -2.56 11.56
N ARG A 91 0.83 -1.46 12.16
CA ARG A 91 1.87 -1.46 13.19
C ARG A 91 1.30 -1.88 14.55
N ASP A 92 0.08 -1.47 14.87
CA ASP A 92 -0.59 -1.77 16.14
C ASP A 92 -0.90 -3.28 16.32
N THR A 93 -1.22 -3.99 15.24
CA THR A 93 -1.47 -5.45 15.29
C THR A 93 -0.23 -6.29 15.64
N GLU A 94 0.98 -5.71 15.68
CA GLU A 94 2.18 -6.38 16.22
C GLU A 94 2.35 -6.18 17.73
N GLY A 95 1.76 -5.13 18.29
CA GLY A 95 1.83 -4.81 19.71
C GLY A 95 0.77 -5.54 20.56
N ALA A 96 -0.31 -6.03 19.95
CA ALA A 96 -1.43 -6.61 20.66
C ALA A 96 -1.24 -8.09 21.12
N ASP A 97 -0.09 -8.70 20.86
CA ASP A 97 0.29 -10.06 21.31
C ASP A 97 1.45 -10.00 22.33
N GLY A 98 1.43 -9.02 23.23
CA GLY A 98 2.52 -8.76 24.18
C GLY A 98 2.10 -8.21 25.53
N GLY A 99 0.91 -8.56 26.02
CA GLY A 99 0.40 -8.24 27.37
C GLY A 99 0.29 -9.47 28.25
#